data_AF-A0A2W1FJE1-F1
#
_entry.id   AF-A0A2W1FJE1-F1
#
_cell.length_a   1.000
_cell.length_b   1.000
_cell.length_c   1.000
_cell.angle_alpha   90.00
_cell.angle_beta   90.00
_cell.angle_gamma   90.00
#
_symmetry.space_group_name_H-M   'P 1'
#
loop_
_entity.id
_entity.type
_entity.pdbx_description
1 polymer ?
#
loop_
_entity_poly.entity_id
_entity_poly.type
_entity_poly.pdbx_seq_one_letter_code
_entity_poly.pdbx_strand_id
1 'polypeptide(L)'
;MVPRARPRHRPITIATVLGTASLILPTVTILRLYVVSRFPIYTFLYASVVSGITFLFYGYDKMQARNLQWRVRETTLHTLALIGGWPGALAGMHYFQHKTKKTSFQVMFWAIVLGWEGVWWGVWNGSVWMG
;
A
#
# COMPACT_ATOMS: atom_id res chain seq x y z
N MET A 1 -23.11 31.66 -3.41
CA MET A 1 -22.76 30.47 -2.61
C MET A 1 -22.33 29.34 -3.55
N VAL A 2 -21.08 28.87 -3.47
CA VAL A 2 -20.63 27.70 -4.26
C VAL A 2 -21.20 26.44 -3.59
N PRO A 3 -21.88 25.53 -4.30
CA PRO A 3 -22.35 24.29 -3.72
C PRO A 3 -21.16 23.51 -3.13
N ARG A 4 -21.17 23.24 -1.82
CA ARG A 4 -20.21 22.31 -1.21
C ARG A 4 -20.45 20.94 -1.83
N ALA A 5 -19.47 20.44 -2.59
CA ALA A 5 -19.53 19.11 -3.19
C ALA A 5 -19.84 18.08 -2.09
N ARG A 6 -20.93 17.32 -2.25
CA ARG A 6 -21.33 16.29 -1.29
C ARG A 6 -20.23 15.22 -1.20
N PRO A 7 -19.85 14.75 -0.01
CA PRO A 7 -18.90 13.64 0.12
C PRO A 7 -19.52 12.40 -0.56
N ARG A 8 -18.90 11.98 -1.65
CA ARG A 8 -19.36 10.83 -2.43
C ARG A 8 -18.86 9.57 -1.73
N HIS A 9 -19.66 9.03 -0.81
CA HIS A 9 -19.40 7.71 -0.23
C HIS A 9 -19.49 6.66 -1.33
N ARG A 10 -18.43 5.87 -1.49
CA ARG A 10 -18.43 4.71 -2.38
C ARG A 10 -18.68 3.42 -1.58
N PRO A 11 -19.38 2.45 -2.19
CA PRO A 11 -19.49 1.13 -1.63
C PRO A 11 -18.11 0.46 -1.58
N ILE A 12 -17.91 -0.38 -0.57
CA ILE A 12 -16.71 -1.20 -0.40
C ILE A 12 -16.53 -2.01 -1.68
N THR A 13 -15.47 -1.69 -2.43
CA THR A 13 -15.16 -2.36 -3.69
C THR A 13 -14.37 -3.64 -3.40
N ILE A 14 -14.46 -4.66 -4.26
CA ILE A 14 -13.68 -5.90 -4.13
C ILE A 14 -12.18 -5.61 -3.99
N ALA A 15 -11.68 -4.59 -4.69
CA ALA A 15 -10.29 -4.12 -4.55
C ALA A 15 -9.91 -3.66 -3.13
N THR A 16 -10.84 -3.05 -2.39
CA THR A 16 -10.62 -2.68 -0.99
C THR A 16 -10.58 -3.90 -0.09
N VAL A 17 -11.46 -4.88 -0.30
CA VAL A 17 -11.48 -6.14 0.46
C VAL A 17 -10.20 -6.93 0.22
N LEU A 18 -9.80 -7.07 -1.04
CA LEU A 18 -8.55 -7.72 -1.43
C LEU A 18 -7.34 -6.98 -0.87
N GLY A 19 -7.38 -5.64 -0.78
CA GLY A 19 -6.25 -4.83 -0.31
C GLY A 19 -6.11 -4.92 1.21
N THR A 20 -7.23 -4.99 1.94
CA THR A 20 -7.20 -5.31 3.37
C THR A 20 -6.79 -6.75 3.62
N ALA A 21 -7.20 -7.68 2.77
CA ALA A 21 -6.83 -9.09 2.89
C ALA A 21 -5.33 -9.31 2.63
N SER A 22 -4.73 -8.60 1.68
CA SER A 22 -3.29 -8.70 1.40
C SER A 22 -2.43 -8.15 2.55
N LEU A 23 -3.00 -7.39 3.50
CA LEU A 23 -2.27 -6.96 4.71
C LEU A 23 -2.18 -8.06 5.77
N ILE A 24 -3.00 -9.10 5.69
CA ILE A 24 -3.07 -10.15 6.71
C ILE A 24 -1.79 -10.99 6.70
N LEU A 25 -1.38 -11.48 5.52
CA LEU A 25 -0.24 -12.41 5.38
C LEU A 25 1.11 -11.77 5.79
N PRO A 26 1.45 -10.53 5.36
CA PRO A 26 2.61 -9.80 5.85
C PRO A 26 2.56 -9.54 7.36
N THR A 27 1.39 -9.15 7.89
CA THR A 27 1.24 -8.86 9.33
C THR A 27 1.43 -10.11 10.17
N VAL A 28 0.86 -11.24 9.75
CA VAL A 28 1.01 -12.54 10.42
C VAL A 28 2.46 -13.03 10.33
N THR A 29 3.11 -12.84 9.18
CA THR A 29 4.51 -13.26 9.00
C THR A 29 5.45 -12.42 9.87
N ILE A 30 5.26 -11.09 9.94
CA ILE A 30 6.02 -10.19 10.82
C ILE A 30 5.80 -10.57 12.29
N LEU A 31 4.55 -10.81 12.70
CA LEU A 31 4.21 -11.19 14.07
C LEU A 31 4.85 -12.52 14.47
N ARG A 32 4.82 -13.53 13.58
CA ARG A 32 5.49 -14.82 13.82
C ARG A 32 7.00 -14.66 13.93
N LEU A 33 7.63 -13.90 13.03
CA LEU A 33 9.08 -13.64 13.07
C LEU A 33 9.50 -12.88 14.35
N TYR A 34 8.65 -11.99 14.85
CA TYR A 34 8.87 -11.32 16.13
C TYR A 34 8.85 -12.29 17.31
N VAL A 35 7.89 -13.23 17.34
CA VAL A 35 7.71 -14.20 18.43
C VAL A 35 8.74 -15.34 18.38
N VAL A 36 9.04 -15.86 17.19
CA VAL A 36 9.90 -17.06 16.99
C VAL A 36 11.38 -16.70 16.90
N SER A 37 11.73 -15.56 16.30
CA SER A 37 13.12 -15.26 15.91
C SER A 37 13.70 -13.98 16.52
N ARG A 38 13.00 -13.31 17.45
CA ARG A 38 13.44 -12.05 18.09
C ARG A 38 13.94 -11.02 17.07
N PHE A 39 13.25 -10.85 15.95
CA PHE A 39 13.62 -9.82 14.97
C PHE A 39 13.57 -8.42 15.61
N PRO A 40 14.56 -7.54 15.32
CA PRO A 40 14.68 -6.25 15.97
C PRO A 40 13.58 -5.28 15.51
N ILE A 41 13.19 -4.38 16.42
CA ILE A 41 12.19 -3.31 16.27
C ILE A 41 12.34 -2.49 14.96
N TYR A 42 13.54 -2.45 14.38
CA TYR A 42 13.88 -1.76 13.14
C TYR A 42 13.02 -2.16 11.94
N THR A 43 12.61 -3.43 11.82
CA THR A 43 11.78 -3.88 10.68
C THR A 43 10.37 -3.25 10.73
N PHE A 44 9.80 -3.15 11.92
CA PHE A 44 8.51 -2.49 12.14
C PHE A 44 8.58 -0.98 11.91
N LEU A 45 9.67 -0.36 12.39
CA LEU A 45 9.97 1.05 12.18
C LEU A 45 10.12 1.37 10.69
N TYR A 46 10.90 0.57 9.97
CA TYR A 46 11.08 0.71 8.53
C TYR A 46 9.75 0.60 7.77
N ALA A 47 8.95 -0.44 8.03
CA ALA A 47 7.66 -0.63 7.37
C ALA A 47 6.69 0.54 7.64
N SER A 48 6.68 1.05 8.87
CA SER A 48 5.83 2.17 9.29
C SER A 48 6.26 3.49 8.63
N VAL A 49 7.58 3.77 8.59
CA VAL A 49 8.13 4.96 7.93
C VAL A 49 7.87 4.94 6.44
N VAL A 50 8.16 3.82 5.76
CA VAL A 50 7.94 3.69 4.31
C VAL A 50 6.45 3.80 3.96
N SER A 51 5.57 3.22 4.78
CA SER A 51 4.12 3.37 4.61
C SER A 51 3.66 4.82 4.81
N GLY A 52 4.17 5.50 5.84
CA GLY A 52 3.88 6.92 6.09
C GLY A 52 4.34 7.83 4.96
N ILE A 53 5.57 7.66 4.47
CA ILE A 53 6.11 8.42 3.33
C ILE A 53 5.25 8.19 2.09
N THR A 54 4.87 6.94 1.83
CA THR A 54 4.04 6.61 0.66
C THR A 54 2.65 7.25 0.75
N PHE A 55 2.05 7.26 1.94
CA PHE A 55 0.79 7.95 2.19
C PHE A 55 0.89 9.47 1.95
N LEU A 56 1.96 10.11 2.44
CA LEU A 56 2.20 11.54 2.22
C LEU A 56 2.39 11.86 0.74
N PHE A 57 3.11 11.02 -0.02
CA PHE A 57 3.27 11.18 -1.47
C PHE A 57 1.94 11.12 -2.21
N TYR A 58 1.03 10.25 -1.80
CA TYR A 58 -0.34 10.21 -2.34
C TYR A 58 -1.15 11.48 -2.04
N GLY A 59 -0.95 12.05 -0.84
CA GLY A 59 -1.55 13.34 -0.49
C GLY A 59 -0.99 14.50 -1.28
N TYR A 60 0.33 14.49 -1.50
CA TYR A 60 1.03 15.47 -2.32
C TYR A 60 0.56 15.42 -3.78
N ASP A 61 0.36 14.22 -4.37
CA ASP A 61 -0.20 14.07 -5.72
C ASP A 61 -1.61 14.69 -5.82
N LYS A 62 -2.46 14.51 -4.80
CA LYS A 62 -3.78 15.16 -4.76
C LYS A 62 -3.68 16.68 -4.65
N MET A 63 -2.74 17.19 -3.85
CA MET A 63 -2.54 18.63 -3.69
C MET A 63 -2.06 19.26 -4.99
N GLN A 64 -1.15 18.61 -5.71
CA GLN A 64 -0.67 19.07 -7.02
C GLN A 64 -1.76 19.00 -8.09
N ALA A 65 -2.63 17.98 -8.07
CA ALA A 65 -3.80 17.92 -8.94
C ALA A 65 -4.80 19.07 -8.70
N ARG A 66 -4.86 19.61 -7.48
CA ARG A 66 -5.73 20.75 -7.13
C ARG A 66 -5.13 22.10 -7.51
N ASN A 67 -3.79 22.21 -7.49
CA ASN A 67 -3.06 23.45 -7.76
C ASN A 67 -2.62 23.61 -9.23
N LEU A 68 -3.14 22.78 -10.16
CA LEU A 68 -2.77 22.76 -11.59
C LEU A 68 -1.26 22.61 -11.86
N GLN A 69 -0.54 22.03 -10.91
CA GLN A 69 0.90 21.79 -11.03
C GLN A 69 1.16 20.44 -11.72
N TRP A 70 2.43 20.17 -12.03
CA TRP A 70 2.85 18.90 -12.65
C TRP A 70 2.38 17.69 -11.81
N ARG A 71 1.62 16.79 -12.44
CA ARG A 71 1.16 15.54 -11.84
C ARG A 71 2.34 14.62 -11.52
N VAL A 72 2.27 13.90 -10.41
CA VAL A 72 3.28 12.88 -10.07
C VAL A 72 3.16 11.72 -11.05
N ARG A 73 4.30 11.28 -11.58
CA ARG A 73 4.39 10.15 -12.52
C ARG A 73 3.88 8.88 -11.83
N GLU A 74 3.10 8.07 -12.57
CA GLU A 74 2.56 6.80 -12.06
C GLU A 74 3.69 5.84 -11.65
N THR A 75 4.83 5.91 -12.33
CA THR A 75 6.03 5.12 -12.02
C THR A 75 6.54 5.37 -10.60
N THR A 76 6.60 6.61 -10.13
CA THR A 76 7.07 6.94 -8.77
C THR A 76 6.19 6.30 -7.69
N LEU A 77 4.87 6.31 -7.90
CA LEU A 77 3.91 5.68 -6.98
C LEU A 77 4.06 4.16 -6.95
N HIS A 78 4.32 3.54 -8.12
CA HIS A 78 4.61 2.12 -8.20
C HIS A 78 5.96 1.75 -7.55
N THR A 79 7.00 2.57 -7.72
CA THR A 79 8.29 2.35 -7.06
C THR A 79 8.16 2.41 -5.54
N LEU A 80 7.41 3.37 -5.00
CA LEU A 80 7.11 3.45 -3.56
C LEU A 80 6.37 2.21 -3.05
N ALA A 81 5.37 1.74 -3.80
CA ALA A 81 4.67 0.50 -3.48
C ALA A 81 5.63 -0.71 -3.51
N LEU A 82 6.53 -0.76 -4.50
CA LEU A 82 7.48 -1.87 -4.70
C LEU A 82 8.54 -1.95 -3.60
N ILE A 83 8.99 -0.82 -3.04
CA ILE A 83 9.96 -0.77 -1.94
C ILE A 83 9.36 -1.25 -0.59
N GLY A 84 8.04 -1.47 -0.53
CA GLY A 84 7.33 -1.91 0.68
C GLY A 84 6.31 -0.89 1.19
N GLY A 85 6.09 0.21 0.47
CA GLY A 85 5.11 1.24 0.79
C GLY A 85 3.68 0.90 0.36
N TRP A 86 3.45 -0.31 -0.15
CA TRP A 86 2.14 -0.73 -0.66
C TRP A 86 0.99 -0.61 0.39
N PRO A 87 1.18 -0.77 1.72
CA PRO A 87 0.14 -0.50 2.71
C PRO A 87 -0.24 0.98 2.75
N GLY A 88 0.77 1.86 2.76
CA GLY A 88 0.60 3.30 2.70
C GLY A 88 -0.02 3.77 1.37
N ALA A 89 0.31 3.08 0.27
CA ALA A 89 -0.29 3.33 -1.04
C ALA A 89 -1.77 2.95 -1.07
N LEU A 90 -2.16 1.80 -0.49
CA LEU A 90 -3.57 1.41 -0.34
C LEU A 90 -4.35 2.43 0.50
N ALA A 91 -3.81 2.82 1.64
CA ALA A 91 -4.39 3.85 2.50
C ALA A 91 -4.52 5.18 1.76
N GLY A 92 -3.49 5.58 1.01
CA GLY A 92 -3.48 6.79 0.19
C GLY A 92 -4.51 6.75 -0.93
N MET A 93 -4.59 5.65 -1.69
CA MET A 93 -5.60 5.46 -2.74
C MET A 93 -7.02 5.56 -2.19
N HIS A 94 -7.27 4.96 -1.02
CA HIS A 94 -8.58 4.97 -0.39
C HIS A 94 -8.95 6.36 0.17
N TYR A 95 -8.04 6.98 0.92
CA TYR A 95 -8.27 8.26 1.58
C TYR A 95 -8.35 9.43 0.59
N PHE A 96 -7.40 9.51 -0.35
CA PHE A 96 -7.34 10.60 -1.31
C PHE A 96 -8.30 10.42 -2.48
N GLN A 97 -8.85 9.21 -2.66
CA GLN A 97 -9.78 8.85 -3.74
C GLN A 97 -9.20 9.16 -5.13
N HIS A 98 -7.87 9.07 -5.25
CA HIS A 98 -7.13 9.45 -6.44
C HIS A 98 -6.58 8.19 -7.15
N LYS A 99 -6.66 8.15 -8.49
CA LYS A 99 -6.20 7.07 -9.38
C LYS A 99 -6.78 5.66 -9.13
N THR A 100 -7.99 5.55 -8.57
CA THR A 100 -8.74 4.28 -8.42
C THR A 100 -9.62 3.89 -9.62
N LYS A 101 -9.62 4.67 -10.71
CA LYS A 101 -10.40 4.38 -11.93
C LYS A 101 -9.57 3.91 -13.11
N LYS A 102 -8.24 4.10 -13.08
CA LYS A 102 -7.37 3.78 -14.21
C LYS A 102 -6.95 2.32 -14.08
N THR A 103 -7.48 1.45 -14.94
CA THR A 103 -7.25 0.00 -14.90
C THR A 103 -5.77 -0.34 -15.01
N SER A 104 -5.02 0.35 -15.87
CA SER A 104 -3.56 0.16 -16.02
C SER A 104 -2.80 0.35 -14.70
N PHE A 105 -3.22 1.33 -13.90
CA PHE A 105 -2.61 1.62 -12.61
C PHE A 105 -2.95 0.54 -11.58
N GLN A 106 -4.19 0.07 -11.57
CA GLN A 106 -4.61 -1.02 -10.67
C GLN A 106 -3.88 -2.33 -11.00
N VAL A 107 -3.76 -2.69 -12.29
CA VAL A 107 -3.07 -3.93 -12.70
C VAL A 107 -1.62 -3.92 -12.22
N MET A 108 -0.88 -2.83 -12.46
CA MET A 108 0.50 -2.71 -12.01
C MET A 108 0.62 -2.74 -10.47
N PHE A 109 -0.30 -2.07 -9.77
CA PHE A 109 -0.33 -2.11 -8.31
C PHE A 109 -0.57 -3.52 -7.77
N TRP A 110 -1.56 -4.24 -8.31
CA TRP A 110 -1.85 -5.62 -7.90
C TRP A 110 -0.71 -6.59 -8.23
N ALA A 111 -0.02 -6.39 -9.36
CA ALA A 111 1.17 -7.18 -9.68
C ALA A 111 2.27 -7.02 -8.61
N ILE A 112 2.47 -5.79 -8.10
CA ILE A 112 3.43 -5.52 -7.02
C ILE A 112 3.00 -6.20 -5.72
N VAL A 113 1.72 -6.10 -5.36
CA VAL A 113 1.17 -6.75 -4.16
C VAL A 113 1.36 -8.27 -4.24
N LEU A 114 0.99 -8.89 -5.36
CA LEU A 114 1.19 -10.33 -5.58
C LEU A 114 2.67 -10.74 -5.53
N GLY A 115 3.57 -9.91 -6.02
CA GLY A 115 5.01 -10.13 -5.90
C GLY A 115 5.45 -10.18 -4.43
N TRP A 116 4.99 -9.23 -3.62
CA TRP A 116 5.25 -9.22 -2.17
C TRP A 116 4.62 -10.43 -1.46
N GLU A 117 3.40 -10.82 -1.81
CA GLU A 117 2.75 -12.04 -1.28
C GLU A 117 3.59 -13.30 -1.57
N GLY A 118 4.13 -13.42 -2.78
CA GLY A 118 5.02 -14.51 -3.15
C GLY A 118 6.31 -14.53 -2.33
N VAL A 119 6.90 -13.36 -2.07
CA VAL A 119 8.10 -13.24 -1.20
C VAL A 119 7.76 -13.68 0.23
N TRP A 120 6.66 -13.20 0.80
CA TRP A 120 6.23 -13.57 2.15
C TRP A 120 5.90 -15.06 2.27
N TRP A 121 5.24 -15.63 1.26
CA TRP A 121 5.04 -17.06 1.16
C TRP A 121 6.37 -17.81 1.15
N GLY A 122 7.33 -17.39 0.32
CA GLY A 122 8.65 -18.00 0.24
C GLY A 122 9.37 -17.99 1.58
N VAL A 123 9.35 -16.87 2.29
CA VAL A 123 9.88 -16.74 3.66
C VAL A 123 9.14 -17.67 4.62
N TRP A 124 7.81 -17.75 4.51
CA TRP A 124 7.00 -18.64 5.32
C TRP A 124 7.42 -20.10 5.13
N ASN A 125 7.46 -20.60 3.89
CA ASN A 125 7.86 -21.98 3.60
C ASN A 125 9.33 -22.25 3.97
N GLY A 126 10.24 -21.32 3.69
CA GLY A 126 11.67 -21.46 4.03
C GLY A 126 11.93 -21.50 5.53
N SER A 127 11.20 -20.69 6.32
CA SER A 127 11.27 -20.70 7.78
C SER A 127 10.66 -21.95 8.42
N VAL A 128 9.70 -22.60 7.77
CA VAL A 128 9.07 -23.85 8.24
C VAL A 128 9.98 -25.07 8.02
N TRP A 129 10.85 -25.03 7.00
CA TRP A 129 11.77 -26.13 6.70
C TRP A 129 13.06 -26.14 7.54
N MET A 130 13.38 -25.05 8.25
CA MET A 130 14.61 -24.92 9.06
C MET A 130 14.36 -25.02 10.58
N GLY A 131 13.14 -25.39 11.00
CA GLY A 131 12.74 -25.53 12.40
C GLY A 131 12.41 -26.97 12.77
#